data_AF-A0A3S5FDS0-F1
#
_entry.id   AF-A0A3S5FDS0-F1
#
_cell.length_a   1.000
_cell.length_b   1.000
_cell.length_c   1.000
_cell.angle_alpha   90.00
_cell.angle_beta   90.00
_cell.angle_gamma   90.00
#
_symmetry.space_group_name_H-M   'P 1'
#
loop_
_entity.id
_entity.type
_entity.pdbx_description
1 polymer ?
#
loop_
_entity_poly.entity_id
_entity_poly.type
_entity_poly.pdbx_seq_one_letter_code
_entity_poly.pdbx_strand_id
1 'polypeptide(L)'
;MSPLAQEMLLHARTLGISTVFTDHSLFGFADLSAILTNKVLEFSLVHADALICVSHTGKENVVLRSRRIRPELVYVIPNGVDANAFTPDPAAKDHNYSASWFQGLISQFQCYLNTTFEQAL
;
A
#
# COMPACT_ATOMS: atom_id res chain seq x y z
N MET A 1 -8.78 4.84 -1.45
CA MET A 1 -9.62 5.67 -0.57
C MET A 1 -11.08 5.45 -0.96
N SER A 2 -11.93 4.98 -0.04
CA SER A 2 -13.35 4.72 -0.30
C SER A 2 -14.21 5.79 0.39
N PRO A 3 -15.04 6.56 -0.33
CA PRO A 3 -15.91 7.58 0.28
C PRO A 3 -16.84 7.00 1.36
N LEU A 4 -17.42 5.82 1.07
CA LEU A 4 -18.29 5.11 2.01
C LEU A 4 -17.58 4.78 3.33
N ALA A 5 -16.31 4.37 3.26
CA ALA A 5 -15.54 4.07 4.46
C ALA A 5 -15.26 5.32 5.30
N GLN A 6 -15.05 6.47 4.66
CA GLN A 6 -14.80 7.76 5.33
C GLN A 6 -16.05 8.28 6.04
N GLU A 7 -17.21 8.19 5.39
CA GLU A 7 -18.50 8.53 5.99
C GLU A 7 -18.83 7.60 7.16
N MET A 8 -18.57 6.29 7.02
CA MET A 8 -18.81 5.33 8.09
C MET A 8 -17.94 5.61 9.32
N LEU A 9 -16.66 5.98 9.15
CA LEU A 9 -15.80 6.38 10.28
C LEU A 9 -16.35 7.61 11.01
N LEU A 10 -16.83 8.61 10.27
CA LEU A 10 -17.43 9.80 10.85
C LEU A 10 -18.70 9.46 11.65
N HIS A 11 -19.61 8.69 11.05
CA HIS A 11 -20.85 8.27 11.71
C HIS A 11 -20.60 7.39 12.92
N ALA A 12 -19.70 6.41 12.82
CA ALA A 12 -19.34 5.55 13.95
C ALA A 12 -18.80 6.38 15.13
N ARG A 13 -17.99 7.41 14.86
CA ARG A 13 -17.51 8.33 15.89
C ARG A 13 -18.64 9.10 16.56
N THR A 14 -19.62 9.59 15.80
CA THR A 14 -20.79 10.29 16.36
C THR A 14 -21.68 9.38 17.20
N LEU A 15 -21.69 8.08 16.90
CA LEU A 15 -22.45 7.08 17.64
C LEU A 15 -21.67 6.48 18.82
N GLY A 16 -20.41 6.87 19.03
CA GLY A 16 -19.55 6.32 20.08
C GLY A 16 -19.12 4.87 19.84
N ILE A 17 -19.13 4.41 18.59
CA ILE A 17 -18.73 3.06 18.21
C ILE A 17 -17.23 3.04 17.94
N SER A 18 -16.53 2.09 18.56
CA SER A 18 -15.09 1.89 18.33
C SER A 18 -14.83 1.37 16.92
N THR A 19 -13.90 1.98 16.19
CA THR A 19 -13.58 1.62 14.81
C THR A 19 -12.12 1.26 14.60
N VAL A 20 -11.91 0.29 13.72
CA VAL A 20 -10.57 -0.10 13.23
C VAL A 20 -10.54 0.09 11.73
N PHE A 21 -9.53 0.81 11.23
CA PHE A 21 -9.35 1.03 9.80
C PHE A 21 -8.16 0.23 9.27
N THR A 22 -8.36 -0.53 8.18
CA THR A 22 -7.31 -1.32 7.52
C THR A 22 -6.78 -0.59 6.29
N ASP A 23 -5.52 -0.14 6.31
CA ASP A 23 -4.87 0.51 5.16
C ASP A 23 -4.01 -0.47 4.35
N HIS A 24 -4.30 -0.51 3.06
CA HIS A 24 -3.58 -1.30 2.04
C HIS A 24 -2.93 -0.39 0.98
N SER A 25 -3.11 0.92 1.09
CA SER A 25 -2.68 1.87 0.07
C SER A 25 -1.31 2.45 0.40
N LEU A 26 -0.48 2.59 -0.63
CA LEU A 26 0.71 3.45 -0.58
C LEU A 26 0.41 4.70 -1.39
N PHE A 27 0.65 5.86 -0.77
CA PHE A 27 0.46 7.16 -1.42
C PHE A 27 1.81 7.83 -1.61
N GLY A 28 2.02 8.34 -2.83
CA GLY A 28 3.19 9.15 -3.16
C GLY A 28 3.15 10.52 -2.45
N PHE A 29 4.31 11.17 -2.38
CA PHE A 29 4.46 12.48 -1.71
C PHE A 29 4.59 13.66 -2.68
N ALA A 30 4.81 13.41 -3.97
CA ALA A 30 5.32 14.41 -4.90
C ALA A 30 4.26 15.03 -5.84
N ASP A 31 3.05 14.49 -5.90
CA ASP A 31 1.99 14.98 -6.79
C ASP A 31 0.95 15.81 -6.02
N LEU A 32 0.42 16.87 -6.64
CA LEU A 32 -0.58 17.77 -6.02
C LEU A 32 -1.85 17.01 -5.63
N SER A 33 -2.26 16.06 -6.48
CA SER A 33 -3.36 15.14 -6.20
C SER A 33 -3.09 14.29 -4.96
N ALA A 34 -1.85 13.84 -4.78
CA ALA A 34 -1.43 13.07 -3.61
C ALA A 34 -1.40 13.92 -2.35
N ILE A 35 -0.98 15.18 -2.42
CA ILE A 35 -1.03 16.13 -1.28
C ILE A 35 -2.47 16.33 -0.81
N LEU A 36 -3.40 16.57 -1.75
CA LEU A 36 -4.82 16.76 -1.42
C LEU A 36 -5.42 15.49 -0.82
N THR A 37 -5.16 14.34 -1.45
CA THR A 37 -5.66 13.04 -0.99
C THR A 37 -5.11 12.69 0.40
N ASN A 38 -3.83 12.96 0.67
CA ASN A 38 -3.22 12.73 1.99
C ASN A 38 -3.88 13.56 3.10
N LYS A 39 -4.27 14.81 2.82
CA LYS A 39 -5.00 15.64 3.78
C LYS A 39 -6.41 15.13 4.06
N VAL A 40 -7.13 14.74 3.03
CA VAL A 40 -8.48 14.16 3.17
C VAL A 40 -8.42 12.84 3.94
N LEU A 41 -7.41 12.02 3.66
CA LEU A 41 -7.16 10.78 4.38
C LEU A 41 -6.84 11.03 5.86
N GLU A 42 -5.95 11.99 6.16
CA GLU A 42 -5.63 12.37 7.55
C GLU A 42 -6.88 12.81 8.33
N PHE A 43 -7.77 13.58 7.69
CA PHE A 43 -9.04 13.98 8.30
C PHE A 43 -9.94 12.78 8.61
N SER A 44 -10.03 11.80 7.72
CA SER A 44 -10.85 10.62 7.98
C SER A 44 -10.25 9.73 9.06
N LEU A 45 -8.94 9.47 9.00
CA LEU A 45 -8.26 8.54 9.89
C LEU A 45 -8.20 9.01 11.35
N VAL A 46 -8.30 10.31 11.62
CA VAL A 46 -8.36 10.83 13.00
C VAL A 46 -9.61 10.36 13.76
N HIS A 47 -10.63 9.87 13.05
CA HIS A 47 -11.86 9.35 13.64
C HIS A 47 -11.76 7.85 13.99
N ALA A 48 -10.72 7.16 13.51
CA ALA A 48 -10.47 5.75 13.83
C ALA A 48 -9.78 5.60 15.19
N ASP A 49 -10.15 4.58 15.97
CA ASP A 49 -9.54 4.31 17.27
C ASP A 49 -8.24 3.51 17.14
N ALA A 50 -8.15 2.67 16.10
CA ALA A 50 -6.94 1.95 15.72
C ALA A 50 -6.81 1.80 14.21
N LEU A 51 -5.58 1.68 13.74
CA LEU A 51 -5.26 1.43 12.33
C LEU A 51 -4.47 0.13 12.19
N ILE A 52 -4.72 -0.62 11.13
CA ILE A 52 -3.95 -1.80 10.74
C ILE A 52 -3.38 -1.56 9.35
N CYS A 53 -2.07 -1.69 9.19
CA CYS A 53 -1.41 -1.69 7.90
C CYS A 53 -0.95 -3.11 7.55
N VAL A 54 -0.98 -3.47 6.27
CA VAL A 54 -0.52 -4.80 5.82
C VAL A 54 0.99 -4.97 5.74
N SER A 55 1.75 -3.90 5.97
CA SER A 55 3.21 -3.95 5.97
C SER A 55 3.79 -2.83 6.84
N HIS A 56 5.05 -3.02 7.26
CA HIS A 56 5.81 -1.98 7.96
C HIS A 56 5.96 -0.72 7.11
N THR A 57 6.21 -0.88 5.80
CA THR A 57 6.25 0.23 4.84
C THR A 57 4.92 0.99 4.79
N GLY A 58 3.78 0.27 4.84
CA GLY A 58 2.47 0.90 4.91
C GLY A 58 2.30 1.72 6.19
N LYS A 59 2.68 1.16 7.34
CA LYS A 59 2.66 1.87 8.63
C LYS A 59 3.51 3.14 8.59
N GLU A 60 4.75 3.05 8.09
CA GLU A 60 5.63 4.21 7.95
C GLU A 60 5.01 5.26 7.02
N ASN A 61 4.47 4.86 5.88
CA ASN A 61 3.85 5.78 4.93
C ASN A 61 2.64 6.50 5.55
N VAL A 62 1.78 5.81 6.30
CA VAL A 62 0.65 6.40 7.06
C VAL A 62 1.14 7.39 8.11
N VAL A 63 2.07 6.96 8.96
CA VAL A 63 2.58 7.77 10.08
C VAL A 63 3.29 9.04 9.57
N LEU A 64 4.03 8.94 8.47
CA LEU A 64 4.71 10.09 7.87
C LEU A 64 3.74 11.08 7.24
N ARG A 65 2.65 10.61 6.61
CA ARG A 65 1.69 11.48 5.90
C ARG A 65 0.58 12.03 6.80
N SER A 66 0.29 11.38 7.93
CA SER A 66 -0.77 11.77 8.86
C SER A 66 -0.16 12.18 10.20
N ARG A 67 0.28 13.45 10.29
CA ARG A 67 0.97 14.02 11.46
C ARG A 67 0.16 13.94 12.74
N ARG A 68 -1.17 13.85 12.64
CA ARG A 68 -2.08 13.76 13.79
C ARG A 68 -2.28 12.34 14.33
N ILE A 69 -1.79 11.31 13.64
CA ILE A 69 -1.95 9.92 14.06
C ILE A 69 -0.75 9.51 14.93
N ARG A 70 -1.05 8.98 16.12
CA ARG A 70 -0.02 8.43 17.01
C ARG A 70 0.47 7.07 16.46
N PRO A 71 1.78 6.85 16.28
CA PRO A 71 2.33 5.59 15.78
C PRO A 71 1.97 4.36 16.63
N GLU A 72 1.68 4.57 17.91
CA GLU A 72 1.24 3.57 18.89
C GLU A 72 -0.12 2.95 18.56
N LEU A 73 -0.98 3.69 17.84
CA LEU A 73 -2.31 3.24 17.42
C LEU A 73 -2.31 2.55 16.05
N VAL A 74 -1.14 2.44 15.42
CA VAL A 74 -0.98 1.82 14.10
C VAL A 74 -0.28 0.48 14.24
N TYR A 75 -0.99 -0.59 13.92
CA TYR A 75 -0.52 -1.97 13.97
C TYR A 75 -0.16 -2.46 12.58
N VAL A 76 0.65 -3.52 12.51
CA VAL A 76 0.98 -4.18 11.26
C VAL A 76 0.49 -5.63 11.34
N ILE A 77 -0.38 -6.02 10.41
CA ILE A 77 -0.84 -7.40 10.24
C ILE A 77 -0.69 -7.75 8.76
N PRO A 78 0.31 -8.55 8.38
CA PRO A 78 0.52 -8.91 6.98
C PRO A 78 -0.62 -9.79 6.46
N ASN A 79 -0.83 -9.76 5.15
CA ASN A 79 -1.79 -10.65 4.50
C ASN A 79 -1.40 -12.11 4.74
N GLY A 80 -2.39 -12.93 5.10
CA GLY A 80 -2.21 -14.38 5.17
C GLY A 80 -2.17 -15.00 3.77
N VAL A 81 -1.32 -15.99 3.58
CA VAL A 81 -1.23 -16.80 2.36
C VAL A 81 -1.31 -18.26 2.76
N ASP A 82 -2.26 -19.02 2.20
CA ASP A 82 -2.33 -20.47 2.40
C ASP A 82 -1.39 -21.17 1.42
N ALA A 83 -0.26 -21.65 1.92
CA ALA A 83 0.75 -22.31 1.09
C ALA A 83 0.21 -23.53 0.33
N ASN A 84 -0.79 -24.25 0.87
CA ASN A 84 -1.32 -25.45 0.21
C ASN A 84 -2.09 -25.11 -1.07
N ALA A 85 -2.75 -23.95 -1.09
CA ALA A 85 -3.45 -23.42 -2.27
C ALA A 85 -2.48 -23.01 -3.39
N PHE A 86 -1.19 -22.85 -3.10
CA PHE A 86 -0.13 -22.51 -4.06
C PHE A 86 0.79 -23.70 -4.36
N THR A 87 0.30 -24.93 -4.22
CA THR A 87 1.02 -26.13 -4.69
C THR A 87 0.89 -26.21 -6.21
N PRO A 88 1.97 -25.98 -6.99
CA PRO A 88 1.88 -26.06 -8.44
C PRO A 88 1.63 -27.51 -8.85
N ASP A 89 0.68 -27.72 -9.77
CA ASP A 89 0.55 -29.01 -10.44
C ASP A 89 1.75 -29.20 -11.38
N PRO A 90 2.64 -30.19 -11.14
CA PRO A 90 3.80 -30.42 -11.98
C PRO A 90 3.44 -30.76 -13.43
N ALA A 91 2.24 -31.29 -13.67
CA ALA A 91 1.74 -31.63 -15.00
C ALA A 91 1.13 -30.44 -15.75
N ALA A 92 0.72 -29.38 -15.04
CA ALA A 92 0.18 -28.15 -15.62
C ALA A 92 1.26 -27.12 -15.98
N LYS A 93 2.52 -27.56 -16.12
CA LYS A 93 3.62 -26.71 -16.56
C LYS A 93 3.34 -26.21 -17.97
N ASP A 94 3.31 -24.90 -18.16
CA ASP A 94 3.17 -24.32 -19.49
C ASP A 94 4.38 -24.72 -20.35
N HIS A 95 4.14 -25.57 -21.35
CA HIS A 95 5.17 -26.07 -22.27
C HIS A 95 5.70 -24.95 -23.20
N ASN A 96 4.97 -23.84 -23.33
CA ASN A 96 5.40 -22.65 -24.06
C ASN A 96 6.06 -21.60 -23.16
N TYR A 97 6.32 -21.91 -21.89
CA TYR A 97 7.03 -21.00 -21.00
C TYR A 97 8.47 -20.79 -21.46
N SER A 98 8.71 -19.71 -22.21
CA SER A 98 10.05 -19.18 -22.47
C SER A 98 10.39 -18.14 -21.42
N ALA A 99 11.55 -18.23 -20.78
CA ALA A 99 12.05 -17.21 -19.86
C ALA A 99 12.51 -15.92 -20.60
N SER A 100 11.94 -15.62 -21.75
CA SER A 100 12.26 -14.44 -22.57
C SER A 100 11.93 -13.12 -21.84
N TRP A 101 10.93 -13.13 -20.97
CA TRP A 101 10.59 -12.00 -20.10
C TRP A 101 11.74 -11.65 -19.13
N PHE A 102 12.56 -12.62 -18.71
CA PHE A 102 13.74 -12.37 -17.86
C PHE A 102 14.79 -11.54 -18.61
N GLN A 103 14.99 -11.81 -19.90
CA GLN A 103 15.87 -11.00 -20.76
C GLN A 103 15.28 -9.60 -20.99
N GLY A 104 13.96 -9.50 -21.15
CA GLY A 104 13.27 -8.20 -21.20
C GLY A 104 13.45 -7.38 -19.92
N LEU A 105 13.44 -8.04 -18.76
CA LEU A 105 13.60 -7.41 -17.46
C LEU A 105 15.05 -6.94 -17.23
N ILE A 106 16.04 -7.73 -17.65
CA ILE A 106 17.47 -7.33 -17.67
C ILE A 106 17.68 -6.14 -18.60
N SER A 107 17.10 -6.18 -19.81
CA SER A 107 17.19 -5.08 -20.78
C SER A 107 16.54 -3.78 -20.27
N GLN A 108 15.38 -3.86 -19.62
CA GLN A 108 14.76 -2.70 -19.00
C GLN A 108 15.59 -2.13 -17.85
N PHE A 109 16.17 -3.00 -17.00
CA PHE A 109 17.08 -2.55 -15.93
C PHE A 109 18.33 -1.87 -16.48
N GLN A 110 18.94 -2.42 -17.54
CA GLN A 110 20.09 -1.80 -18.22
C GLN A 110 19.73 -0.47 -18.87
N CYS A 111 18.54 -0.38 -19.51
CA CYS A 111 18.04 0.87 -20.06
C CYS A 111 17.85 1.93 -18.97
N TYR A 112 17.23 1.57 -17.84
CA TYR A 112 17.04 2.45 -16.69
C TYR A 112 18.36 2.94 -16.10
N LEU A 113 19.35 2.05 -15.93
CA LEU A 113 20.68 2.42 -15.44
C LEU A 113 21.37 3.39 -16.40
N ASN A 114 21.30 3.16 -17.71
CA ASN A 114 21.90 4.05 -18.71
C ASN A 114 21.23 5.42 -18.75
N THR A 115 19.88 5.50 -18.68
CA THR A 115 19.17 6.78 -18.64
C THR A 115 19.48 7.56 -17.36
N THR A 116 19.63 6.87 -16.23
CA THR A 116 19.98 7.52 -14.95
C THR A 116 21.42 8.02 -14.96
N PHE A 117 22.34 7.34 -15.67
CA PHE A 117 23.73 7.79 -15.83
C PHE A 117 23.87 8.97 -16.80
N GLU A 118 23.10 9.02 -17.89
CA GLU A 118 23.12 10.15 -18.83
C GLU A 118 22.49 11.43 -18.26
N GLN A 119 21.57 11.32 -17.30
CA GLN A 119 21.01 12.49 -16.60
C GLN A 119 21.91 13.01 -15.45
N ALA A 120 22.98 12.28 -15.12
CA ALA A 120 23.93 12.63 -14.05
C ALA A 120 25.26 13.20 -14.58
N LEU A 121 25.38 13.40 -15.90
CA LEU A 121 26.47 14.10 -16.60
C LEU A 121 25.95 15.42 -17.19
#